data_AF-A0A402AHT1-F1
#
_entry.id   AF-A0A402AHT1-F1
#
_cell.length_a   1.000
_cell.length_b   1.000
_cell.length_c   1.000
_cell.angle_alpha   90.00
_cell.angle_beta   90.00
_cell.angle_gamma   90.00
#
_symmetry.space_group_name_H-M   'P 1'
#
loop_
_entity.id
_entity.type
_entity.pdbx_description
1 polymer ?
#
loop_
_entity_poly.entity_id
_entity_poly.type
_entity_poly.pdbx_seq_one_letter_code
_entity_poly.pdbx_strand_id
1 'polypeptide(L)' 'MYTVTAIYAMEVGGKIVKILITGATGLLGGYLIKELQKRGEQIRALILPLENADLLIQQGIETIRGI' A
#
# COMPACT_ATOMS: atom_id res chain seq x y z
N MET A 1 3.04 -16.74 9.39
CA MET A 1 2.66 -15.33 9.14
C MET A 1 1.82 -15.31 7.87
N TYR A 2 0.50 -15.31 7.99
CA TYR A 2 -0.40 -15.27 6.83
C TYR A 2 -0.61 -13.80 6.46
N THR A 3 -0.16 -13.40 5.27
CA THR A 3 -0.41 -12.06 4.73
C THR A 3 -1.75 -12.05 4.01
N VAL A 4 -2.72 -11.28 4.51
CA VAL A 4 -3.90 -10.92 3.74
C VAL A 4 -3.60 -9.57 3.09
N THR A 5 -3.29 -9.58 1.80
CA THR A 5 -3.13 -8.37 1.00
C THR A 5 -4.42 -8.15 0.21
N ALA A 6 -5.12 -7.06 0.51
CA ALA A 6 -6.21 -6.56 -0.32
C ALA A 6 -5.74 -5.32 -1.08
N ILE A 7 -6.21 -5.18 -2.31
CA ILE A 7 -5.91 -4.05 -3.20
C ILE A 7 -7.24 -3.44 -3.59
N TYR A 8 -7.39 -2.15 -3.34
CA TYR A 8 -8.52 -1.36 -3.82
C TYR A 8 -7.99 -0.25 -4.71
N ALA A 9 -8.55 -0.11 -5.91
CA ALA A 9 -8.21 0.96 -6.84
C ALA A 9 -9.36 1.96 -6.91
N MET A 10 -9.05 3.24 -6.75
CA MET A 10 -9.96 4.33 -7.07
C MET A 10 -9.78 4.70 -8.53
N GLU A 11 -10.87 4.62 -9.28
CA GLU A 11 -10.90 4.96 -10.71
C GLU A 11 -11.74 6.22 -10.94
N VAL A 12 -11.23 7.12 -11.78
CA VAL A 12 -11.95 8.30 -12.26
C VAL A 12 -11.82 8.34 -13.78
N GLY A 13 -12.95 8.24 -14.47
CA GLY A 13 -13.00 8.33 -15.94
C GLY A 13 -12.16 7.28 -16.68
N GLY A 14 -12.11 6.04 -16.18
CA GLY A 14 -11.32 4.97 -16.80
C GLY A 14 -9.84 4.92 -16.38
N LYS A 15 -9.40 5.81 -15.49
CA LYS A 15 -8.00 5.87 -15.03
C LYS A 15 -7.90 5.61 -13.54
N ILE A 16 -7.01 4.70 -13.15
CA ILE A 16 -6.63 4.50 -11.75
C ILE A 16 -5.90 5.76 -11.29
N VAL A 17 -6.41 6.39 -10.23
CA VAL A 17 -5.81 7.60 -9.64
C VAL A 17 -5.17 7.33 -8.29
N LYS A 18 -5.55 6.24 -7.61
CA LYS A 18 -5.00 5.87 -6.31
C LYS A 18 -5.24 4.40 -5.97
N ILE A 19 -4.26 3.77 -5.34
CA ILE A 19 -4.32 2.38 -4.89
C ILE A 19 -4.21 2.34 -3.37
N LEU A 20 -5.17 1.71 -2.70
CA LEU A 20 -5.11 1.36 -1.28
C LEU A 20 -4.65 -0.08 -1.11
N ILE A 21 -3.64 -0.29 -0.27
CA ILE A 21 -3.07 -1.61 0.02
C ILE A 21 -3.20 -1.91 1.52
N THR A 22 -3.73 -3.09 1.85
CA THR A 22 -3.66 -3.67 3.20
C THR A 22 -2.57 -4.75 3.25
N GLY A 23 -2.08 -5.08 4.46
CA GLY A 23 -0.94 -6.00 4.59
C GLY A 23 0.33 -5.48 3.93
N ALA A 24 0.47 -4.15 3.83
CA ALA A 24 1.55 -3.44 3.13
C ALA A 24 2.95 -3.71 3.72
N THR A 25 3.01 -4.02 5.02
CA THR A 25 4.22 -4.35 5.77
C THR A 25 4.63 -5.83 5.64
N GLY A 26 3.75 -6.66 5.04
CA GLY A 26 3.99 -8.08 4.80
C GLY A 26 4.78 -8.35 3.52
N LEU A 27 5.21 -9.61 3.35
CA LEU A 27 6.02 -10.05 2.21
C LEU A 27 5.39 -9.67 0.85
N LEU A 28 4.14 -10.08 0.61
CA LEU A 28 3.45 -9.81 -0.66
C LEU A 28 3.16 -8.33 -0.86
N GLY A 29 2.72 -7.63 0.20
CA GLY A 29 2.48 -6.19 0.17
C GLY A 29 3.73 -5.40 -0.22
N GLY A 30 4.88 -5.73 0.37
CA GLY A 30 6.15 -5.08 0.05
C GLY A 30 6.60 -5.30 -1.40
N TYR A 31 6.49 -6.54 -1.91
CA TYR A 31 6.78 -6.82 -3.34
C TYR A 31 5.83 -6.06 -4.28
N LEU A 32 4.54 -6.07 -3.96
CA LEU A 32 3.53 -5.39 -4.78
C LEU A 32 3.77 -3.87 -4.83
N ILE A 33 4.02 -3.25 -3.67
CA ILE A 33 4.31 -1.82 -3.56
C ILE A 33 5.49 -1.43 -4.46
N LYS A 34 6.57 -2.23 -4.44
CA LYS A 34 7.74 -2.01 -5.29
C LYS A 34 7.37 -2.00 -6.78
N GLU A 35 6.56 -2.95 -7.23
CA GLU A 35 6.15 -3.02 -8.64
C GLU A 35 5.17 -1.90 -9.03
N LEU A 36 4.29 -1.47 -8.12
CA LEU A 36 3.39 -0.34 -8.35
C LEU A 36 4.14 1.00 -8.39
N GLN A 37 5.13 1.21 -7.51
CA GLN A 37 5.98 2.40 -7.55
C GLN A 37 6.77 2.51 -8.87
N LYS A 38 7.30 1.40 -9.40
CA LYS A 38 7.96 1.39 -10.72
C LYS A 38 7.04 1.82 -11.86
N ARG A 39 5.73 1.62 -11.73
CA ARG A 39 4.72 2.05 -12.71
C ARG A 39 4.30 3.51 -12.52
N GLY A 40 4.79 4.18 -11.48
CA GLY A 40 4.42 5.55 -11.15
C GLY A 40 3.03 5.67 -10.50
N GLU A 41 2.50 4.58 -9.95
CA GLU A 41 1.18 4.57 -9.33
C GLU A 41 1.19 5.30 -7.97
N GLN A 42 0.09 5.97 -7.64
CA GLN A 42 -0.10 6.58 -6.33
C GLN A 42 -0.63 5.57 -5.33
N ILE A 43 0.11 5.37 -4.23
CA ILE A 43 -0.17 4.33 -3.25
C ILE A 43 -0.49 4.94 -1.89
N ARG A 44 -1.50 4.38 -1.24
CA ARG A 44 -1.81 4.56 0.18
C ARG A 44 -1.79 3.19 0.86
N ALA A 45 -1.17 3.10 2.01
CA ALA A 45 -1.10 1.88 2.81
C ALA A 45 -1.94 2.01 4.08
N LEU A 46 -2.82 1.04 4.34
CA LEU A 46 -3.47 0.87 5.65
C LEU A 46 -2.57 0.00 6.53
N ILE A 47 -2.18 0.56 7.66
CA ILE A 47 -1.22 -0.03 8.61
C ILE A 47 -1.95 -0.34 9.92
N LEU A 48 -1.77 -1.53 10.46
CA LEU A 48 -2.31 -1.84 11.79
C LEU A 48 -1.58 -1.02 12.88
N PRO A 49 -2.24 -0.68 14.01
CA PRO A 49 -1.67 0.24 15.00
C PRO A 49 -0.27 -0.13 15.51
N LEU A 50 0.03 -1.42 15.62
CA LEU A 50 1.29 -1.94 16.17
C LEU A 50 2.33 -2.33 15.11
N GLU A 51 2.00 -2.22 13.82
CA GLU A 51 2.95 -2.55 12.76
C GLU A 51 3.96 -1.41 12.53
N ASN A 52 5.21 -1.80 12.26
CA ASN A 52 6.26 -0.90 11.82
C ASN A 52 6.06 -0.55 10.34
N ALA A 53 5.92 0.74 10.04
CA ALA A 53 5.76 1.26 8.68
C ALA A 53 6.87 2.26 8.29
N ASP A 54 7.97 2.33 9.03
CA ASP A 54 9.04 3.32 8.83
C ASP A 54 9.63 3.25 7.42
N LEU A 55 9.81 2.03 6.89
CA LEU A 55 10.29 1.82 5.52
C LEU A 55 9.31 2.39 4.48
N LEU A 56 8.00 2.23 4.68
CA LEU A 56 6.99 2.75 3.76
C LEU A 56 6.96 4.28 3.79
N ILE A 57 7.07 4.87 4.99
CA ILE A 57 7.15 6.32 5.19
C ILE A 57 8.41 6.89 4.51
N GLN A 58 9.56 6.24 4.70
CA GLN A 58 10.83 6.62 4.06
C GLN A 58 10.77 6.53 2.52
N GLN A 59 9.96 5.61 1.99
CA GLN A 59 9.69 5.47 0.55
C GLN A 59 8.68 6.51 0.02
N GLY A 60 8.19 7.43 0.87
CA GLY A 60 7.22 8.45 0.50
C GLY A 60 5.80 7.92 0.31
N ILE A 61 5.50 6.72 0.80
CA ILE A 61 4.16 6.13 0.71
C ILE A 61 3.27 6.76 1.77
N GLU A 62 2.06 7.15 1.38
CA GLU A 62 1.08 7.64 2.33
C GLU A 62 0.60 6.49 3.23
N THR A 63 0.84 6.60 4.53
CA THR A 63 0.40 5.60 5.51
C THR A 63 -0.76 6.12 6.35
N ILE A 64 -1.82 5.32 6.46
CA ILE A 64 -2.94 5.57 7.39
C ILE A 64 -2.99 4.42 8.39
N ARG A 65 -3.20 4.72 9.67
CA ARG A 65 -3.42 3.70 10.70
C ARG A 65 -4.91 3.45 10.91
N GLY A 66 -5.32 2.18 11.02
CA GLY A 66 -6.72 1.79 11.24
C GLY A 66 -6.88 0.31 11.62
N ILE A 67 -8.10 -0.08 12.01
CA ILE A 67 -8.50 -1.44 12.37
C ILE A 67 -9.38 -2.07 11.29
#